data_AF-X1PRI8-F1
#
_entry.id   AF-X1PRI8-F1
#
_cell.length_a   1.000
_cell.length_b   1.000
_cell.length_c   1.000
_cell.angle_alpha   90.00
_cell.angle_beta   90.00
_cell.angle_gamma   90.00
#
_symmetry.space_group_name_H-M   'P 1'
#
loop_
_entity.id
_entity.type
_entity.pdbx_description
1 polymer ?
#
loop_
_entity_poly.entity_id
_entity_poly.type
_entity_poly.pdbx_seq_one_letter_code
_entity_poly.pdbx_strand_id
1 'polypeptide(L)'
;MWEIQNYFPLLEDFYKSKRSTLLNLLQILDLHSSTQQDLVMKAMSHVLDNRHHKTEYLDHELDLSFTTDQWRKLIIKKEKKKQLLHRRNLEICTLSHVANDLRSGDLFVLGADFYADYRKDLLPWEACEKLLDEYCQKVSIASSGHKCVAQLKEKLINKAQAVDDLYPELT
;
A
#
# COMPACT_ATOMS: atom_id res chain seq x y z
N MET A 1 24.72 0.67 10.67
CA MET A 1 24.42 -0.66 11.24
C MET A 1 22.90 -0.76 11.27
N TRP A 2 22.28 -1.31 10.22
CA TRP A 2 20.83 -1.41 10.14
C TRP A 2 20.40 -2.65 10.93
N GLU A 3 19.90 -2.45 12.14
CA GLU A 3 19.13 -3.50 12.82
C GLU A 3 17.88 -3.75 11.98
N ILE A 4 17.94 -4.80 11.16
CA ILE A 4 16.75 -5.38 10.58
C ILE A 4 15.97 -5.93 11.76
N GLN A 5 14.97 -5.18 12.24
CA GLN A 5 13.94 -5.71 13.13
C GLN A 5 13.25 -6.86 12.38
N ASN A 6 13.80 -8.06 12.52
CA ASN A 6 13.32 -9.26 11.87
C ASN A 6 12.17 -9.79 12.73
N TYR A 7 11.00 -9.16 12.61
CA TYR A 7 9.78 -9.53 13.34
C TYR A 7 9.09 -10.78 12.74
N PHE A 8 9.56 -11.27 11.59
CA PHE A 8 9.01 -12.42 10.88
C PHE A 8 8.88 -13.69 11.73
N PRO A 9 9.87 -14.08 12.57
CA PRO A 9 9.75 -15.25 13.43
C PRO A 9 8.63 -15.12 14.46
N LEU A 10 8.39 -13.89 14.96
CA LEU A 10 7.33 -13.64 15.94
C LEU A 10 5.94 -13.74 15.30
N LEU A 11 5.82 -13.39 14.02
CA LEU A 11 4.54 -13.42 13.32
C LEU A 11 3.95 -14.82 13.21
N GLU A 12 4.78 -15.85 13.06
CA GLU A 12 4.27 -17.22 12.89
C GLU A 12 3.52 -17.71 14.15
N ASP A 13 4.06 -17.43 15.33
CA ASP A 13 3.45 -17.83 16.60
C ASP A 13 2.10 -17.13 16.84
N PHE A 14 2.06 -15.81 16.61
CA PHE A 14 0.80 -15.05 16.72
C PHE A 14 -0.22 -15.49 15.67
N TYR A 15 0.24 -15.72 14.44
CA TYR A 15 -0.63 -16.10 13.34
C TYR A 15 -1.24 -17.48 13.57
N LYS A 16 -0.46 -18.47 14.00
CA LYS A 16 -0.92 -19.85 14.19
C LYS A 16 -2.14 -19.96 15.10
N SER A 17 -2.17 -19.19 16.18
CA SER A 17 -3.28 -19.19 17.14
C SER A 17 -4.55 -18.51 16.60
N LYS A 18 -4.41 -17.48 15.75
CA LYS A 18 -5.53 -16.64 15.25
C LYS A 18 -5.90 -16.92 13.80
N ARG A 19 -5.22 -17.85 13.14
CA ARG A 19 -5.34 -18.13 11.71
C ARG A 19 -6.79 -18.30 11.26
N SER A 20 -7.55 -19.16 11.94
CA SER A 20 -8.95 -19.43 11.59
C SER A 20 -9.80 -18.16 11.67
N THR A 21 -9.67 -17.41 12.76
CA THR A 21 -10.39 -16.16 12.98
C THR A 21 -10.06 -15.11 11.92
N LEU A 22 -8.78 -14.93 11.60
CA LEU A 22 -8.35 -13.96 10.59
C LEU A 22 -8.85 -14.31 9.18
N LEU A 23 -8.75 -15.58 8.78
CA LEU A 23 -9.25 -16.03 7.48
C LEU A 23 -10.79 -15.98 7.41
N ASN A 24 -11.49 -16.31 8.49
CA ASN A 24 -12.94 -16.16 8.55
C ASN A 24 -13.35 -14.69 8.45
N LEU A 25 -12.61 -13.80 9.12
CA LEU A 25 -12.86 -12.36 9.07
C LEU A 25 -12.68 -11.81 7.64
N LEU A 26 -11.63 -12.23 6.92
CA LEU A 26 -11.46 -11.87 5.51
C LEU A 26 -12.61 -12.32 4.61
N GLN A 27 -13.30 -13.41 4.95
CA GLN A 27 -14.44 -13.92 4.19
C GLN A 27 -15.75 -13.19 4.52
N ILE A 28 -15.90 -12.70 5.75
CA ILE A 28 -17.09 -11.97 6.21
C ILE A 28 -17.03 -10.51 5.78
N LEU A 29 -15.83 -9.91 5.77
CA LEU A 29 -15.64 -8.55 5.34
C LEU A 29 -15.76 -8.48 3.82
N ASP A 30 -16.73 -7.69 3.35
CA ASP A 30 -16.92 -7.40 1.94
C ASP A 30 -15.89 -6.34 1.50
N LEU A 31 -14.66 -6.81 1.27
CA LEU A 31 -13.49 -6.01 0.93
C LEU A 31 -13.46 -5.68 -0.56
N HIS A 32 -13.25 -4.41 -0.87
CA HIS A 32 -13.10 -3.92 -2.23
C HIS A 32 -11.85 -3.06 -2.37
N SER A 33 -11.22 -3.12 -3.55
CA SER A 33 -10.11 -2.23 -3.91
C SER A 33 -10.64 -0.88 -4.33
N SER A 34 -10.09 0.18 -3.73
CA SER A 34 -10.26 1.53 -4.26
C SER A 34 -9.33 1.75 -5.46
N THR A 35 -8.20 1.05 -5.58
CA THR A 35 -7.24 1.24 -6.67
C THR A 35 -7.47 0.28 -7.84
N GLN A 36 -6.84 0.56 -9.00
CA GLN A 36 -6.82 -0.37 -10.15
C GLN A 36 -5.94 -1.61 -9.91
N GLN A 37 -5.18 -1.68 -8.81
CA GLN A 37 -4.24 -2.76 -8.55
C GLN A 37 -4.89 -3.86 -7.69
N ASP A 38 -5.48 -4.86 -8.36
CA ASP A 38 -6.14 -6.00 -7.69
C ASP A 38 -5.19 -7.12 -7.26
N LEU A 39 -3.89 -6.85 -7.15
CA LEU A 39 -2.89 -7.88 -6.84
C LEU A 39 -3.09 -8.46 -5.44
N VAL A 40 -3.36 -7.61 -4.45
CA VAL A 40 -3.62 -8.03 -3.06
C VAL A 40 -4.94 -8.79 -2.97
N MET A 41 -5.97 -8.36 -3.69
CA MET A 41 -7.26 -9.06 -3.78
C MET A 41 -7.11 -10.46 -4.40
N LYS A 42 -6.31 -10.60 -5.47
CA LYS A 42 -5.99 -11.89 -6.09
C LYS A 42 -5.18 -12.81 -5.16
N ALA A 43 -4.22 -12.26 -4.42
CA ALA A 43 -3.48 -13.02 -3.42
C ALA A 43 -4.41 -13.47 -2.28
N MET A 44 -5.34 -12.62 -1.85
CA MET A 44 -6.33 -12.92 -0.84
C MET A 44 -7.27 -14.04 -1.28
N SER A 45 -7.83 -13.97 -2.49
CA SER A 45 -8.69 -15.04 -3.01
C SER A 45 -7.92 -16.36 -3.08
N HIS A 46 -6.68 -16.34 -3.57
CA HIS A 46 -5.83 -17.53 -3.61
C HIS A 46 -5.57 -18.13 -2.22
N VAL A 47 -5.34 -17.28 -1.21
CA VAL A 47 -5.17 -17.72 0.19
C VAL A 47 -6.45 -18.37 0.73
N LEU A 48 -7.62 -17.77 0.45
CA LEU A 48 -8.91 -18.31 0.89
C LEU A 48 -9.24 -19.64 0.20
N ASP A 49 -8.98 -19.76 -1.09
CA ASP A 49 -9.18 -21.00 -1.87
C ASP A 49 -8.31 -22.14 -1.33
N ASN A 50 -7.07 -21.83 -0.93
CA ASN A 50 -6.11 -22.81 -0.42
C ASN A 50 -6.14 -22.95 1.12
N ARG A 51 -7.15 -22.40 1.81
CA ARG A 51 -7.18 -22.39 3.29
C ARG A 51 -7.19 -23.78 3.92
N HIS A 52 -7.77 -24.77 3.23
CA HIS A 52 -7.92 -26.15 3.71
C HIS A 52 -6.81 -27.08 3.21
N HIS A 53 -5.94 -26.62 2.31
CA HIS A 53 -4.80 -27.42 1.87
C HIS A 53 -3.90 -27.78 3.05
N LYS A 54 -3.41 -29.02 3.09
CA LYS A 54 -2.51 -29.50 4.14
C LYS A 54 -1.03 -29.35 3.76
N THR A 55 -0.73 -29.07 2.50
CA THR A 55 0.64 -28.89 2.02
C THR A 55 1.23 -27.59 2.57
N GLU A 56 2.51 -27.64 2.90
CA GLU A 56 3.28 -26.47 3.33
C GLU A 56 3.64 -25.56 2.15
N TYR A 57 3.83 -26.18 0.99
CA TYR A 57 4.17 -25.50 -0.26
C TYR A 57 3.04 -25.64 -1.28
N LEU A 58 2.83 -24.56 -2.04
CA LEU A 58 1.90 -24.49 -3.16
C LEU A 58 2.71 -24.38 -4.46
N ASP A 59 2.38 -25.23 -5.43
CA ASP A 59 2.98 -25.21 -6.77
C ASP A 59 2.13 -24.29 -7.67
N HIS A 60 2.24 -22.98 -7.44
CA HIS A 60 1.47 -21.97 -8.15
C HIS A 60 2.31 -20.72 -8.38
N GLU A 61 2.10 -20.06 -9.53
CA GLU A 61 2.72 -18.78 -9.84
C GLU A 61 1.74 -17.66 -9.49
N LEU A 62 2.08 -16.88 -8.46
CA LEU A 62 1.38 -15.64 -8.11
C LEU A 62 2.29 -14.45 -8.42
N ASP A 63 1.69 -13.38 -8.92
CA ASP A 63 2.39 -12.10 -9.00
C ASP A 63 2.52 -11.49 -7.59
N LEU A 64 3.73 -11.53 -7.06
CA LEU A 64 4.10 -10.97 -5.77
C LEU A 64 4.74 -9.57 -5.90
N SER A 65 4.50 -8.87 -7.02
CA SER A 65 5.02 -7.53 -7.27
C SER A 65 4.64 -6.51 -6.20
N PHE A 66 3.50 -6.70 -5.53
CA PHE A 66 3.04 -5.87 -4.39
C PHE A 66 3.85 -6.08 -3.09
N THR A 67 4.60 -7.18 -2.98
CA THR A 67 5.35 -7.54 -1.77
C THR A 67 6.78 -7.00 -1.78
N THR A 68 7.36 -6.83 -0.60
CA THR A 68 8.76 -6.44 -0.42
C THR A 68 9.72 -7.60 -0.72
N ASP A 69 10.99 -7.29 -1.03
CA ASP A 69 12.02 -8.30 -1.30
C ASP A 69 12.24 -9.28 -0.14
N GLN A 70 12.02 -8.82 1.10
CA GLN A 70 12.10 -9.68 2.29
C GLN A 70 11.00 -10.75 2.26
N TRP A 71 9.75 -10.36 1.97
CA TRP A 71 8.64 -11.29 1.82
C TRP A 71 8.85 -12.27 0.68
N ARG A 72 9.34 -11.79 -0.48
CA ARG A 72 9.61 -12.67 -1.64
C ARG A 72 10.62 -13.77 -1.30
N LYS A 73 11.65 -13.46 -0.50
CA LYS A 73 12.64 -14.46 -0.04
C LYS A 73 12.05 -15.50 0.91
N LEU A 74 11.05 -15.13 1.72
CA LEU A 74 10.38 -16.03 2.66
C LEU A 74 9.29 -16.88 2.00
N ILE A 75 8.63 -16.33 0.98
CA ILE A 75 7.53 -17.00 0.29
C ILE A 75 8.07 -17.90 -0.82
N ILE A 76 9.01 -17.43 -1.64
CA ILE A 76 9.46 -18.15 -2.83
C ILE A 76 10.60 -19.10 -2.46
N LYS A 77 10.34 -20.40 -2.61
CA LYS A 77 11.36 -21.44 -2.61
C LYS A 77 11.58 -21.94 -4.03
N LYS A 78 12.77 -21.66 -4.58
CA LYS A 78 13.17 -22.15 -5.90
C LYS A 78 13.66 -23.59 -5.77
N GLU A 79 12.93 -24.55 -6.33
CA GLU A 79 13.36 -25.96 -6.34
C GLU A 79 13.42 -26.49 -7.76
N LYS A 80 14.65 -26.82 -8.22
CA LYS A 80 15.06 -27.44 -9.49
C LYS A 80 14.47 -26.85 -10.79
N LYS A 81 13.14 -26.79 -10.96
CA LYS A 81 12.40 -26.26 -12.13
C LYS A 81 11.04 -25.62 -11.81
N LYS A 82 10.63 -25.54 -10.54
CA LYS A 82 9.33 -24.98 -10.12
C LYS A 82 9.50 -23.97 -9.01
N GLN A 83 8.65 -22.95 -9.01
CA GLN A 83 8.54 -22.00 -7.91
C GLN A 83 7.52 -22.53 -6.92
N LEU A 84 7.97 -22.86 -5.71
CA LEU A 84 7.11 -23.29 -4.63
C LEU A 84 6.85 -22.10 -3.70
N LEU A 85 5.59 -21.83 -3.43
CA LEU A 85 5.18 -20.77 -2.50
C LEU A 85 4.94 -21.36 -1.12
N HIS A 86 5.64 -20.84 -0.11
CA HIS A 86 5.43 -21.22 1.28
C HIS A 86 4.09 -20.66 1.77
N ARG A 87 3.11 -21.55 1.99
CA ARG A 87 1.72 -21.17 2.23
C ARG A 87 1.54 -20.25 3.44
N ARG A 88 2.13 -20.57 4.60
CA ARG A 88 1.96 -19.74 5.82
C ARG A 88 2.53 -18.33 5.64
N ASN A 89 3.72 -18.22 5.05
CA ASN A 89 4.35 -16.93 4.77
C ASN A 89 3.53 -16.12 3.78
N LEU A 90 2.93 -16.76 2.77
CA LEU A 90 2.00 -16.12 1.85
C LEU A 90 0.74 -15.62 2.58
N GLU A 91 0.16 -16.43 3.46
CA GLU A 91 -1.02 -16.06 4.26
C GLU A 91 -0.72 -14.83 5.14
N ILE A 92 0.38 -14.85 5.89
CA ILE A 92 0.79 -13.74 6.78
C ILE A 92 1.12 -12.49 5.97
N CYS A 93 1.84 -12.64 4.85
CA CYS A 93 2.15 -11.53 3.95
C CYS A 93 0.88 -10.87 3.44
N THR A 94 -0.06 -11.67 2.91
CA THR A 94 -1.31 -11.18 2.35
C THR A 94 -2.13 -10.46 3.41
N LEU A 95 -2.27 -11.03 4.61
CA LEU A 95 -2.97 -10.39 5.74
C LEU A 95 -2.32 -9.08 6.19
N SER A 96 -0.98 -9.02 6.17
CA SER A 96 -0.25 -7.81 6.56
C SER A 96 -0.48 -6.70 5.54
N HIS A 97 -0.50 -7.04 4.25
CA HIS A 97 -0.82 -6.10 3.18
C HIS A 97 -2.27 -5.65 3.24
N VAL A 98 -3.24 -6.57 3.41
CA VAL A 98 -4.66 -6.20 3.58
C VAL A 98 -4.85 -5.23 4.77
N ALA A 99 -4.18 -5.48 5.90
CA ALA A 99 -4.25 -4.58 7.05
C ALA A 99 -3.61 -3.20 6.80
N ASN A 100 -2.58 -3.14 5.96
CA ASN A 100 -1.96 -1.88 5.55
C ASN A 100 -2.84 -1.12 4.57
N ASP A 101 -3.41 -1.82 3.59
CA ASP A 101 -4.25 -1.23 2.54
C ASP A 101 -5.57 -0.72 3.13
N LEU A 102 -6.13 -1.40 4.14
CA LEU A 102 -7.26 -0.89 4.93
C LEU A 102 -6.90 0.38 5.70
N ARG A 103 -5.64 0.53 6.13
CA ARG A 103 -5.18 1.71 6.87
C ARG A 103 -4.87 2.89 5.93
N SER A 104 -4.37 2.63 4.73
CA SER A 104 -4.13 3.66 3.71
C SER A 104 -5.41 4.08 2.97
N GLY A 105 -6.45 3.25 2.99
CA GLY A 105 -7.68 3.44 2.22
C GLY A 105 -7.60 2.88 0.80
N ASP A 106 -6.55 2.10 0.49
CA ASP A 106 -6.44 1.37 -0.78
C ASP A 106 -7.44 0.20 -0.84
N LEU A 107 -7.80 -0.36 0.32
CA LEU A 107 -8.93 -1.26 0.51
C LEU A 107 -10.00 -0.60 1.38
N PHE A 108 -11.26 -0.90 1.09
CA PHE A 108 -12.40 -0.48 1.91
C PHE A 108 -13.37 -1.65 2.12
N VAL A 109 -14.14 -1.57 3.21
CA VAL A 109 -15.19 -2.53 3.55
C VAL A 109 -16.55 -1.88 3.28
N LEU A 110 -17.39 -2.56 2.49
CA LEU A 110 -18.76 -2.08 2.29
C LEU A 110 -19.56 -2.13 3.59
N GLY A 111 -20.21 -1.01 3.92
CA GLY A 111 -21.04 -0.89 5.14
C GLY A 111 -20.26 -0.65 6.43
N ALA A 112 -18.93 -0.46 6.36
CA ALA A 112 -18.16 0.01 7.51
C ALA A 112 -18.24 1.53 7.66
N ASP A 113 -18.12 2.03 8.90
CA ASP A 113 -18.02 3.47 9.16
C ASP A 113 -16.56 3.96 9.04
N PHE A 114 -15.63 3.29 9.73
CA PHE A 114 -14.21 3.71 9.77
C PHE A 114 -13.39 3.27 8.56
N TYR A 115 -13.79 2.18 7.90
CA TYR A 115 -13.11 1.62 6.73
C TYR A 115 -14.00 1.71 5.47
N ALA A 116 -14.92 2.68 5.47
CA ALA A 116 -15.80 2.93 4.34
C ALA A 116 -15.02 3.38 3.10
N ASP A 117 -15.69 3.36 1.95
CA ASP A 117 -15.18 4.04 0.76
C ASP A 117 -15.17 5.57 1.00
N TYR A 118 -13.99 6.10 1.34
CA TYR A 118 -13.79 7.53 1.59
C TYR A 118 -14.16 8.41 0.38
N ARG A 119 -14.20 7.83 -0.83
CA ARG A 119 -14.54 8.58 -2.04
C ARG A 119 -15.99 9.04 -2.07
N LYS A 120 -16.87 8.39 -1.29
CA LYS A 120 -18.27 8.82 -1.14
C LYS A 120 -18.38 10.18 -0.45
N ASP A 121 -17.40 10.52 0.39
CA ASP A 121 -17.35 11.80 1.10
C ASP A 121 -16.60 12.89 0.31
N LEU A 122 -15.99 12.53 -0.83
CA LEU A 122 -15.29 13.48 -1.68
C LEU A 122 -16.27 14.26 -2.57
N LEU A 123 -15.91 15.52 -2.84
CA LEU A 123 -16.60 16.31 -3.84
C LEU A 123 -16.42 15.66 -5.23
N PRO A 124 -17.50 15.55 -6.03
CA PRO A 124 -17.39 15.10 -7.40
C PRO A 124 -16.48 16.04 -8.19
N TRP A 125 -15.78 15.49 -9.18
CA TRP A 125 -14.77 16.22 -9.96
C TRP A 125 -15.30 17.52 -10.57
N GLU A 126 -16.54 17.50 -11.08
CA GLU A 126 -17.20 18.69 -11.66
C GLU A 126 -17.40 19.84 -10.65
N ALA A 127 -17.60 19.51 -9.36
CA ALA A 127 -17.69 20.50 -8.31
C ALA A 127 -16.29 21.01 -7.92
N CYS A 128 -15.28 20.13 -7.93
CA CYS A 128 -13.88 20.50 -7.70
C CYS A 128 -13.37 21.49 -8.76
N GLU A 129 -13.67 21.27 -10.04
CA GLU A 129 -13.22 22.15 -11.14
C GLU A 129 -13.74 23.59 -10.97
N LYS A 130 -14.99 23.76 -10.51
CA LYS A 130 -15.58 25.09 -10.28
C LYS A 130 -14.93 25.83 -9.11
N LEU A 131 -14.41 25.10 -8.13
CA LEU A 131 -13.78 25.66 -6.93
C LEU A 131 -12.25 25.81 -7.09
N LEU A 132 -11.67 25.25 -8.15
CA LEU A 132 -10.23 25.14 -8.33
C LEU A 132 -9.55 26.51 -8.44
N ASP A 133 -10.11 27.43 -9.23
CA ASP A 133 -9.52 28.77 -9.40
C ASP A 133 -9.53 29.57 -8.10
N GLU A 134 -10.64 29.52 -7.34
CA GLU A 134 -10.75 30.20 -6.05
C GLU A 134 -9.78 29.61 -5.03
N TYR A 135 -9.66 28.28 -4.99
CA TYR A 135 -8.73 27.59 -4.11
C TYR A 135 -7.27 27.92 -4.45
N CYS A 136 -6.90 27.89 -5.73
CA CYS A 136 -5.56 28.24 -6.21
C CYS A 136 -5.19 29.68 -5.83
N GLN A 137 -6.12 30.62 -5.94
CA GLN A 137 -5.91 32.00 -5.48
C GLN A 137 -5.66 32.07 -3.97
N LYS A 138 -6.47 31.38 -3.15
CA LYS A 138 -6.33 31.35 -1.68
C LYS A 138 -4.98 30.78 -1.23
N VAL A 139 -4.51 29.72 -1.88
CA VAL A 139 -3.23 29.06 -1.52
C VAL A 139 -2.03 29.72 -2.23
N SER A 140 -2.26 30.77 -3.04
CA SER A 140 -1.21 31.45 -3.82
C SER A 140 -0.42 30.50 -4.76
N ILE A 141 -1.11 29.49 -5.29
CA ILE A 141 -0.59 28.53 -6.26
C ILE A 141 -1.25 28.82 -7.61
N ALA A 142 -0.48 28.74 -8.70
CA ALA A 142 -1.06 28.93 -10.02
C ALA A 142 -2.09 27.84 -10.37
N SER A 143 -3.23 28.23 -10.96
CA SER A 143 -4.34 27.32 -11.32
C SER A 143 -4.02 26.31 -12.43
N SER A 144 -2.88 26.46 -13.11
CA SER A 144 -2.39 25.51 -14.09
C SER A 144 -1.15 24.80 -13.56
N GLY A 145 -1.11 23.47 -13.72
CA GLY A 145 0.02 22.64 -13.31
C GLY A 145 1.36 23.11 -13.88
N HIS A 146 1.40 23.50 -15.16
CA HIS A 146 2.62 24.04 -15.77
C HIS A 146 3.11 25.33 -15.11
N LYS A 147 2.19 26.25 -14.80
CA LYS A 147 2.51 27.51 -14.11
C LYS A 147 2.95 27.26 -12.67
N CYS A 148 2.31 26.30 -11.98
CA CYS A 148 2.69 25.90 -10.63
C CYS A 148 4.11 25.34 -10.59
N VAL A 149 4.47 24.44 -11.52
CA VAL A 149 5.82 23.90 -11.63
C VAL A 149 6.85 25.00 -11.92
N ALA A 150 6.54 25.94 -12.81
CA ALA A 150 7.42 27.06 -13.11
C ALA A 150 7.65 27.95 -11.87
N GLN A 151 6.57 28.30 -11.16
CA GLN A 151 6.63 29.11 -9.94
C GLN A 151 7.43 28.42 -8.82
N LEU A 152 7.29 27.09 -8.67
CA LEU A 152 8.05 26.31 -7.69
C LEU A 152 9.54 26.26 -8.05
N LYS A 153 9.88 26.04 -9.33
CA LYS A 153 11.27 26.07 -9.79
C LYS A 153 11.91 27.41 -9.53
N GLU A 154 11.23 28.51 -9.85
CA GLU A 154 11.71 29.86 -9.61
C GLU A 154 11.95 30.12 -8.11
N LYS A 155 10.99 29.76 -7.25
CA LYS A 155 11.15 29.87 -5.78
C LYS A 155 12.36 29.10 -5.26
N LEU A 156 12.58 27.87 -5.75
CA LEU A 156 13.72 27.05 -5.34
C LEU A 156 15.04 27.63 -5.83
N ILE A 157 15.10 28.10 -7.07
CA ILE A 157 16.31 28.73 -7.65
C ILE A 157 16.64 30.02 -6.88
N ASN A 158 15.67 30.90 -6.68
CA ASN A 158 15.89 32.16 -5.96
C ASN A 158 16.33 31.90 -4.51
N LYS A 159 15.78 30.86 -3.86
CA LYS A 159 16.18 30.52 -2.50
C LYS A 159 17.59 29.91 -2.45
N ALA A 160 17.97 29.09 -3.44
CA ALA A 160 19.32 28.56 -3.56
C ALA A 160 20.33 29.70 -3.77
N GLN A 161 20.07 30.60 -4.72
CA GLN A 161 20.90 31.78 -4.97
C GLN A 161 21.04 32.67 -3.72
N ALA A 162 19.93 32.94 -3.02
CA ALA A 162 19.99 33.71 -1.78
C ALA A 162 20.84 33.03 -0.69
N VAL A 163 20.86 31.70 -0.63
CA VAL A 163 21.72 30.96 0.32
C VAL A 163 23.18 31.00 -0.12
N ASP A 164 23.45 30.88 -1.43
CA ASP A 164 24.80 30.96 -1.99
C ASP A 164 25.39 32.37 -1.80
N ASP A 165 24.60 33.43 -1.98
CA ASP A 165 25.01 34.83 -1.82
C ASP A 165 25.27 35.21 -0.35
N LEU A 166 24.60 34.55 0.61
CA LEU A 166 24.86 34.73 2.05
C LEU A 166 26.11 33.99 2.54
N TYR A 167 26.80 33.25 1.67
CA TYR A 167 28.08 32.61 1.98
C TYR A 167 29.23 33.59 1.65
N PRO A 168 30.08 34.01 2.62
CA PRO A 168 30.52 33.28 3.82
C PRO A 168 30.06 33.87 5.18
N GLU A 169 29.03 34.70 5.24
CA GLU A 169 28.54 35.25 6.52
C GLU A 169 27.80 34.21 7.40
N LEU A 170 27.57 33.00 6.87
CA LEU A 170 26.91 31.88 7.53
C LEU A 170 27.85 30.94 8.34
N THR A 171 29.11 31.33 8.59
CA THR A 171 29.99 30.70 9.61
C THR A 171 29.98 31.49 10.91
#